data_AF-A0A1T1HEB0-F1
#
_entry.id   AF-A0A1T1HEB0-F1
#
_cell.length_a   1.000
_cell.length_b   1.000
_cell.length_c   1.000
_cell.angle_alpha   90.00
_cell.angle_beta   90.00
_cell.angle_gamma   90.00
#
_symmetry.space_group_name_H-M   'P 1'
#
loop_
_entity.id
_entity.type
_entity.pdbx_description
1 polymer ?
#
loop_
_entity_poly.entity_id
_entity_poly.type
_entity_poly.pdbx_seq_one_letter_code
_entity_poly.pdbx_strand_id
1 'polypeptide(L)'
;MNERQLIKEKKIAGHCNALAEVIIAIRPTYISAELQQKAFIETIIGAAIWYIPKPTDAWTGFISRQAIKSFHPKSDVDKPKFSEEHVYPRKVSARLLLDNLGLNGDLLLNLFTKKYGRFHYITPGENKAAIQYQKSSVFTEPEEVYKQAGIELIQVMREDIKNIKKRDLSTIEQYLNA
;
A
#
# COMPACT_ATOMS: atom_id res chain seq x y z
N MET A 1 7.65 -7.63 -23.00
CA MET A 1 7.82 -6.52 -22.05
C MET A 1 8.47 -5.35 -22.79
N ASN A 2 7.94 -4.12 -22.68
CA ASN A 2 8.52 -2.98 -23.40
C ASN A 2 9.73 -2.38 -22.65
N GLU A 3 10.54 -1.59 -23.34
CA GLU A 3 11.75 -0.97 -22.79
C GLU A 3 11.50 -0.12 -21.54
N ARG A 4 10.39 0.63 -21.52
CA ARG A 4 9.99 1.45 -20.36
C ARG A 4 9.74 0.60 -19.12
N GLN A 5 9.13 -0.56 -19.29
CA GLN A 5 8.86 -1.50 -18.20
C GLN A 5 10.17 -2.11 -17.67
N LEU A 6 11.09 -2.50 -18.56
CA LEU A 6 12.41 -2.99 -18.18
C LEU A 6 13.22 -1.95 -17.37
N ILE A 7 13.22 -0.69 -17.81
CA ILE A 7 13.88 0.42 -17.10
C ILE A 7 13.28 0.60 -15.70
N LYS A 8 11.95 0.56 -15.60
CA LYS A 8 11.24 0.69 -14.33
C LYS A 8 11.57 -0.44 -13.37
N GLU A 9 11.55 -1.68 -13.83
CA GLU A 9 11.88 -2.86 -13.00
C GLU A 9 13.33 -2.81 -12.51
N LYS A 10 14.28 -2.44 -13.36
CA LYS A 10 15.68 -2.20 -12.95
C LYS A 10 15.79 -1.13 -11.87
N LYS A 11 15.01 -0.03 -11.99
CA LYS A 11 15.00 1.03 -10.99
C LYS A 11 14.45 0.53 -9.65
N ILE A 12 13.37 -0.25 -9.66
CA ILE A 12 12.79 -0.84 -8.44
C ILE A 12 13.80 -1.76 -7.76
N ALA A 13 14.43 -2.67 -8.53
CA ALA A 13 15.46 -3.57 -8.03
C ALA A 13 16.63 -2.79 -7.39
N GLY A 14 17.13 -1.75 -8.07
CA GLY A 14 18.20 -0.90 -7.53
C GLY A 14 17.83 -0.21 -6.21
N HIS A 15 16.59 0.28 -6.07
CA HIS A 15 16.13 0.87 -4.80
C HIS A 15 15.97 -0.18 -3.69
N CYS A 16 15.49 -1.38 -4.02
CA CYS A 16 15.37 -2.47 -3.05
C CYS A 16 16.76 -2.93 -2.58
N ASN A 17 17.74 -3.04 -3.48
CA ASN A 17 19.11 -3.40 -3.12
C ASN A 17 19.73 -2.37 -2.17
N ALA A 18 19.69 -1.08 -2.55
CA ALA A 18 20.23 -0.01 -1.72
C ALA A 18 19.53 0.08 -0.35
N LEU A 19 18.19 -0.04 -0.32
CA LEU A 19 17.45 0.02 0.94
C LEU A 19 17.75 -1.20 1.84
N ALA A 20 17.91 -2.40 1.26
CA ALA A 20 18.29 -3.58 2.03
C ALA A 20 19.67 -3.40 2.68
N GLU A 21 20.66 -2.88 1.94
CA GLU A 21 21.99 -2.57 2.49
C GLU A 21 21.91 -1.55 3.62
N VAL A 22 21.13 -0.48 3.46
CA VAL A 22 20.90 0.51 4.53
C VAL A 22 20.29 -0.15 5.77
N ILE A 23 19.25 -0.97 5.61
CA ILE A 23 18.58 -1.66 6.72
C ILE A 23 19.57 -2.58 7.45
N ILE A 24 20.38 -3.35 6.71
CA ILE A 24 21.39 -4.23 7.29
C ILE A 24 22.43 -3.43 8.08
N ALA A 25 22.92 -2.33 7.52
CA ALA A 25 23.94 -1.49 8.15
C ALA A 25 23.44 -0.83 9.45
N ILE A 26 22.18 -0.39 9.51
CA ILE A 26 21.62 0.27 10.69
C ILE A 26 21.04 -0.72 11.72
N ARG A 27 20.92 -2.01 11.38
CA ARG A 27 20.29 -3.02 12.24
C ARG A 27 20.90 -3.09 13.65
N PRO A 28 22.22 -3.05 13.85
CA PRO A 28 22.80 -3.05 15.20
C PRO A 28 22.27 -1.89 16.06
N THR A 29 22.19 -0.69 15.47
CA THR A 29 21.62 0.50 16.13
C THR A 29 20.13 0.32 16.42
N TYR A 30 19.37 -0.28 15.50
CA TYR A 30 17.96 -0.57 15.73
C TYR A 30 17.76 -1.55 16.90
N ILE A 31 18.58 -2.61 16.97
CA ILE A 31 18.48 -3.62 18.03
C ILE A 31 18.74 -3.01 19.41
N SER A 32 19.76 -2.16 19.53
CA SER A 32 20.14 -1.50 20.79
C SER A 32 19.29 -0.27 21.15
N ALA A 33 18.44 0.20 20.25
CA ALA A 33 17.61 1.36 20.47
C ALA A 33 16.44 1.11 21.43
N GLU A 34 16.13 2.12 22.23
CA GLU A 34 14.90 2.20 23.01
C GLU A 34 13.66 2.32 22.10
N LEU A 35 12.47 2.05 22.66
CA LEU A 35 11.23 1.96 21.90
C LEU A 35 10.92 3.20 21.05
N GLN A 36 11.21 4.40 21.58
CA GLN A 36 10.97 5.65 20.86
C GLN A 36 11.92 5.83 19.66
N GLN A 37 13.19 5.48 19.81
CA GLN A 37 14.19 5.52 18.76
C GLN A 37 13.92 4.44 17.70
N LYS A 38 13.47 3.24 18.09
CA LYS A 38 12.98 2.22 17.16
C LYS A 38 11.82 2.75 16.31
N ALA A 39 10.83 3.36 16.95
CA ALA A 39 9.69 3.98 16.26
C ALA A 39 10.12 5.08 15.26
N PHE A 40 11.17 5.83 15.57
CA PHE A 40 11.75 6.83 14.66
C PHE A 40 12.45 6.17 13.47
N ILE A 41 13.30 5.17 13.70
CA ILE A 41 13.99 4.40 12.65
C ILE A 41 12.99 3.73 11.70
N GLU A 42 11.96 3.08 12.24
CA GLU A 42 10.88 2.47 11.45
C GLU A 42 10.15 3.49 10.56
N THR A 43 10.04 4.73 11.01
CA THR A 43 9.41 5.81 10.23
C THR A 43 10.30 6.21 9.05
N ILE A 44 11.62 6.31 9.25
CA ILE A 44 12.59 6.61 8.18
C ILE A 44 12.55 5.50 7.13
N ILE A 45 12.67 4.24 7.55
CA ILE A 45 12.65 3.09 6.63
C ILE A 45 11.28 2.95 5.96
N GLY A 46 10.19 3.12 6.70
CA GLY A 46 8.84 3.10 6.14
C GLY A 46 8.61 4.18 5.07
N ALA A 47 9.18 5.37 5.27
CA ALA A 47 9.18 6.42 4.26
C ALA A 47 10.02 6.01 3.04
N ALA A 48 11.21 5.43 3.23
CA ALA A 48 12.02 4.94 2.12
C ALA A 48 11.29 3.90 1.25
N ILE A 49 10.55 2.96 1.86
CA ILE A 49 9.70 1.99 1.14
C ILE A 49 8.67 2.71 0.25
N TRP A 50 8.07 3.82 0.71
CA TRP A 50 7.08 4.58 -0.07
C TRP A 50 7.67 5.23 -1.32
N TYR A 51 8.94 5.60 -1.29
CA TYR A 51 9.61 6.26 -2.42
C TYR A 51 10.15 5.29 -3.48
N ILE A 52 10.08 3.97 -3.22
CA ILE A 52 10.37 2.98 -4.25
C ILE A 52 9.31 3.11 -5.36
N PRO A 53 9.71 3.17 -6.65
CA PRO A 53 8.74 3.22 -7.73
C PRO A 53 7.75 2.06 -7.66
N LYS A 54 6.46 2.34 -7.84
CA LYS A 54 5.41 1.33 -7.71
C LYS A 54 5.52 0.27 -8.80
N PRO A 55 5.41 -1.04 -8.49
CA PRO A 55 5.29 -2.08 -9.51
C PRO A 55 4.16 -1.80 -10.49
N THR A 56 4.25 -2.28 -11.73
CA THR A 56 3.18 -2.08 -12.72
C THR A 56 1.86 -2.67 -12.26
N ASP A 57 1.90 -3.79 -11.55
CA ASP A 57 0.71 -4.49 -11.04
C ASP A 57 0.47 -4.24 -9.56
N ALA A 58 0.98 -3.15 -8.99
CA ALA A 58 0.88 -2.84 -7.55
C ALA A 58 -0.56 -2.79 -7.01
N TRP A 59 -1.52 -2.39 -7.86
CA TRP A 59 -2.93 -2.44 -7.49
C TRP A 59 -3.40 -3.89 -7.40
N THR A 60 -4.10 -4.17 -6.32
CA THR A 60 -4.58 -5.50 -5.92
C THR A 60 -5.85 -5.97 -6.62
N GLY A 61 -6.54 -5.08 -7.33
CA GLY A 61 -7.88 -5.35 -7.83
C GLY A 61 -9.00 -4.93 -6.88
N PHE A 62 -8.68 -4.44 -5.68
CA PHE A 62 -9.72 -4.03 -4.71
C PHE A 62 -9.91 -2.52 -4.65
N ILE A 63 -11.17 -2.12 -4.55
CA ILE A 63 -11.62 -0.75 -4.30
C ILE A 63 -12.65 -0.78 -3.16
N SER A 64 -12.62 0.18 -2.24
CA SER A 64 -13.68 0.24 -1.22
C SER A 64 -15.04 0.55 -1.83
N ARG A 65 -16.11 -0.02 -1.27
CA ARG A 65 -17.50 0.26 -1.66
C ARG A 65 -17.79 1.76 -1.60
N GLN A 66 -17.31 2.44 -0.56
CA GLN A 66 -17.49 3.88 -0.42
C GLN A 66 -16.75 4.68 -1.50
N ALA A 67 -15.55 4.25 -1.90
CA ALA A 67 -14.84 4.86 -3.01
C ALA A 67 -15.63 4.70 -4.31
N ILE A 68 -16.16 3.52 -4.62
CA ILE A 68 -17.02 3.32 -5.80
C ILE A 68 -18.26 4.22 -5.73
N LYS A 69 -18.97 4.25 -4.59
CA LYS A 69 -20.13 5.12 -4.36
C LYS A 69 -19.81 6.59 -4.59
N SER A 70 -18.63 7.07 -4.20
CA SER A 70 -18.25 8.47 -4.40
C SER A 70 -18.23 8.88 -5.89
N PHE A 71 -17.97 7.93 -6.80
CA PHE A 71 -18.00 8.14 -8.25
C PHE A 71 -19.40 8.00 -8.87
N HIS A 72 -20.39 7.49 -8.13
CA HIS A 72 -21.75 7.32 -8.65
C HIS A 72 -22.32 8.66 -9.17
N PRO A 73 -23.05 8.72 -10.31
CA PRO A 73 -23.60 9.97 -10.85
C PRO A 73 -24.50 10.74 -9.89
N LYS A 74 -25.20 10.03 -9.00
CA LYS A 74 -26.06 10.61 -7.94
C LYS A 74 -25.31 10.93 -6.64
N SER A 75 -24.00 10.72 -6.59
CA SER A 75 -23.16 11.10 -5.44
C SER A 75 -23.07 12.63 -5.33
N ASP A 76 -23.06 13.12 -4.10
CA ASP A 76 -22.86 14.53 -3.73
C ASP A 76 -21.38 14.99 -3.84
N VAL A 77 -20.47 14.06 -4.11
CA VAL A 77 -19.05 14.36 -4.32
C VAL A 77 -18.82 14.86 -5.75
N ASP A 78 -18.50 16.16 -5.88
CA ASP A 78 -18.24 16.82 -7.18
C ASP A 78 -17.00 16.23 -7.89
N LYS A 79 -15.89 16.05 -7.14
CA LYS A 79 -14.59 15.59 -7.67
C LYS A 79 -14.06 14.41 -6.86
N PRO A 80 -14.68 13.23 -6.99
CA PRO A 80 -14.24 12.04 -6.27
C PRO A 80 -12.83 11.65 -6.69
N LYS A 81 -12.05 11.17 -5.72
CA LYS A 81 -10.67 10.72 -5.93
C LYS A 81 -10.45 9.41 -5.21
N PHE A 82 -9.76 8.50 -5.86
CA PHE A 82 -9.17 7.37 -5.16
C PHE A 82 -7.94 7.82 -4.37
N SER A 83 -7.81 7.30 -3.17
CA SER A 83 -6.59 7.27 -2.37
C SER A 83 -5.98 5.88 -2.49
N GLU A 84 -4.67 5.81 -2.78
CA GLU A 84 -3.94 4.55 -2.76
C GLU A 84 -3.48 4.27 -1.33
N GLU A 85 -4.02 3.21 -0.75
CA GLU A 85 -3.63 2.76 0.58
C GLU A 85 -2.83 1.47 0.51
N HIS A 86 -1.65 1.47 1.13
CA HIS A 86 -0.82 0.27 1.14
C HIS A 86 -1.51 -0.82 1.96
N VAL A 87 -1.54 -2.02 1.41
CA VAL A 87 -2.11 -3.19 2.10
C VAL A 87 -1.40 -3.42 3.43
N TYR A 88 -0.07 -3.35 3.41
CA TYR A 88 0.74 -3.40 4.63
C TYR A 88 1.18 -1.99 5.05
N PRO A 89 0.92 -1.58 6.30
CA PRO A 89 1.36 -0.30 6.81
C PRO A 89 2.87 -0.15 6.75
N ARG A 90 3.34 0.99 6.26
CA ARG A 90 4.76 1.24 5.96
C ARG A 90 5.67 1.03 7.16
N LYS A 91 5.24 1.49 8.34
CA LYS A 91 5.98 1.36 9.59
C LYS A 91 6.06 -0.09 10.07
N VAL A 92 4.99 -0.85 9.87
CA VAL A 92 4.97 -2.30 10.16
C VAL A 92 5.91 -3.03 9.20
N SER A 93 5.85 -2.75 7.90
CA SER A 93 6.76 -3.31 6.90
C SER A 93 8.22 -3.02 7.25
N ALA A 94 8.53 -1.79 7.69
CA ALA A 94 9.88 -1.41 8.14
C ALA A 94 10.36 -2.26 9.32
N ARG A 95 9.55 -2.40 10.37
CA ARG A 95 9.86 -3.27 11.52
C ARG A 95 10.17 -4.71 11.08
N LEU A 96 9.30 -5.30 10.26
CA LEU A 96 9.47 -6.67 9.78
C LEU A 96 10.76 -6.86 8.96
N LEU A 97 11.19 -5.83 8.22
CA LEU A 97 12.44 -5.86 7.48
C LEU A 97 13.67 -5.70 8.38
N LEU A 98 13.59 -4.83 9.39
CA LEU A 98 14.64 -4.63 10.39
C LEU A 98 14.88 -5.90 11.21
N ASP A 99 13.81 -6.61 11.58
CA ASP A 99 13.84 -7.87 12.32
C ASP A 99 14.30 -9.07 11.47
N ASN A 100 14.28 -8.96 10.13
CA ASN A 100 14.67 -10.05 9.24
C ASN A 100 16.20 -10.11 9.06
N LEU A 101 16.85 -11.05 9.75
CA LEU A 101 18.30 -11.27 9.67
C LEU A 101 18.78 -11.77 8.30
N GLY A 102 17.91 -12.42 7.53
CA GLY A 102 18.20 -12.92 6.18
C GLY A 102 17.91 -11.89 5.08
N LEU A 103 17.62 -10.63 5.43
CA LEU A 103 17.32 -9.60 4.45
C LEU A 103 18.48 -9.40 3.47
N ASN A 104 18.14 -9.37 2.19
CA ASN A 104 19.01 -8.93 1.10
C ASN A 104 18.14 -8.21 0.04
N GLY A 105 18.80 -7.68 -0.99
CA GLY A 105 18.15 -6.92 -2.05
C GLY A 105 17.05 -7.71 -2.80
N ASP A 106 17.34 -8.96 -3.18
CA ASP A 106 16.38 -9.82 -3.89
C ASP A 106 15.16 -10.18 -3.04
N LEU A 107 15.39 -10.46 -1.75
CA LEU A 107 14.30 -10.71 -0.81
C LEU A 107 13.43 -9.47 -0.63
N LEU A 108 14.03 -8.28 -0.49
CA LEU A 108 13.28 -7.03 -0.41
C LEU A 108 12.51 -6.76 -1.70
N LEU A 109 13.10 -7.00 -2.87
CA LEU A 109 12.42 -6.85 -4.15
C LEU A 109 11.19 -7.75 -4.26
N ASN A 110 11.32 -9.02 -3.83
CA ASN A 110 10.23 -9.98 -3.81
C ASN A 110 9.11 -9.54 -2.83
N LEU A 111 9.48 -9.21 -1.59
CA LEU A 111 8.55 -8.72 -0.57
C LEU A 111 7.86 -7.43 -1.00
N PHE A 112 8.58 -6.49 -1.60
CA PHE A 112 8.00 -5.23 -2.09
C PHE A 112 7.01 -5.47 -3.22
N THR A 113 7.39 -6.27 -4.22
CA THR A 113 6.54 -6.53 -5.39
C THR A 113 5.28 -7.30 -5.03
N LYS A 114 5.37 -8.26 -4.10
CA LYS A 114 4.26 -9.14 -3.75
C LYS A 114 3.44 -8.69 -2.55
N LYS A 115 4.01 -7.88 -1.65
CA LYS A 115 3.40 -7.57 -0.34
C LYS A 115 3.44 -6.07 -0.02
N TYR A 116 4.62 -5.49 0.21
CA TYR A 116 4.72 -4.16 0.81
C TYR A 116 4.45 -2.99 -0.13
N GLY A 117 4.60 -3.20 -1.45
CA GLY A 117 4.25 -2.21 -2.48
C GLY A 117 2.84 -2.37 -3.03
N ARG A 118 2.03 -3.29 -2.49
CA ARG A 118 0.66 -3.53 -2.92
C ARG A 118 -0.29 -2.50 -2.33
N PHE A 119 -1.32 -2.10 -3.08
CA PHE A 119 -2.33 -1.17 -2.57
C PHE A 119 -3.77 -1.51 -2.98
N HIS A 120 -4.72 -1.02 -2.18
CA HIS A 120 -6.14 -0.90 -2.52
C HIS A 120 -6.48 0.55 -2.85
N TYR A 121 -7.58 0.76 -3.58
CA TYR A 121 -8.16 2.10 -3.69
C TYR A 121 -9.23 2.29 -2.62
N ILE A 122 -9.09 3.34 -1.83
CA ILE A 122 -10.10 3.74 -0.83
C ILE A 122 -10.37 5.24 -0.95
N THR A 123 -11.29 5.80 -0.18
CA THR A 123 -11.46 7.25 -0.08
C THR A 123 -10.40 7.88 0.83
N PRO A 124 -10.08 9.18 0.67
CA PRO A 124 -9.21 9.88 1.63
C PRO A 124 -9.73 9.85 3.07
N GLY A 125 -11.06 9.84 3.26
CA GLY A 125 -11.69 9.73 4.57
C GLY A 125 -11.45 8.36 5.21
N GLU A 126 -11.63 7.28 4.44
CA GLU A 126 -11.33 5.91 4.88
C GLU A 126 -9.86 5.73 5.21
N ASN A 127 -8.94 6.31 4.41
CA ASN A 127 -7.51 6.26 4.70
C ASN A 127 -7.23 6.85 6.08
N LYS A 128 -7.75 8.04 6.36
CA LYS A 128 -7.62 8.68 7.68
C LYS A 128 -8.19 7.81 8.80
N ALA A 129 -9.31 7.12 8.57
CA ALA A 129 -9.93 6.23 9.56
C ALA A 129 -9.09 4.96 9.83
N ALA A 130 -8.43 4.41 8.81
CA ALA A 130 -7.60 3.20 8.91
C ALA A 130 -6.31 3.42 9.73
N ILE A 131 -5.72 4.62 9.70
CA ILE A 131 -4.43 4.94 10.36
C ILE A 131 -4.36 4.48 11.82
N GLN A 132 -5.45 4.57 12.58
CA GLN A 132 -5.46 4.19 14.00
C GLN A 132 -5.23 2.69 14.23
N TYR A 133 -5.68 1.85 13.29
CA TYR A 133 -5.56 0.38 13.33
C TYR A 133 -4.27 -0.11 12.66
N GLN A 134 -3.56 0.78 11.97
CA GLN A 134 -2.29 0.51 11.31
C GLN A 134 -1.06 0.75 12.19
N LYS A 135 -1.25 1.20 13.44
CA LYS A 135 -0.14 1.44 14.37
C LYS A 135 0.55 0.10 14.70
N SER A 136 1.88 0.11 14.79
CA SER A 136 2.68 -1.10 15.02
C SER A 136 2.30 -1.90 16.29
N SER A 137 1.67 -1.25 17.28
CA SER A 137 1.24 -1.86 18.53
C SER A 137 -0.11 -2.60 18.46
N VAL A 138 -0.92 -2.35 17.42
CA VAL A 138 -2.26 -2.93 17.27
C VAL A 138 -2.45 -3.66 15.94
N PHE A 139 -1.59 -3.39 14.95
CA PHE A 139 -1.67 -4.05 13.65
C PHE A 139 -1.44 -5.56 13.79
N THR A 140 -2.38 -6.33 13.23
CA THR A 140 -2.32 -7.80 13.14
C THR A 140 -2.15 -8.20 11.68
N GLU A 141 -3.22 -8.09 10.89
CA GLU A 141 -3.24 -8.38 9.46
C GLU A 141 -4.02 -7.30 8.69
N PRO A 142 -3.73 -7.10 7.39
CA PRO A 142 -4.39 -6.08 6.56
C PRO A 142 -5.91 -6.16 6.57
N GLU A 143 -6.48 -7.35 6.42
CA GLU A 143 -7.92 -7.57 6.32
C GLU A 143 -8.65 -7.09 7.58
N GLU A 144 -8.04 -7.30 8.74
CA GLU A 144 -8.59 -6.88 10.03
C GLU A 144 -8.55 -5.35 10.19
N VAL A 145 -7.55 -4.66 9.64
CA VAL A 145 -7.51 -3.18 9.60
C VAL A 145 -8.72 -2.62 8.86
N TYR A 146 -9.02 -3.14 7.67
CA TYR A 146 -10.15 -2.66 6.88
C TYR A 146 -11.47 -2.97 7.57
N LYS A 147 -11.62 -4.17 8.14
CA LYS A 147 -12.80 -4.55 8.92
C LYS A 147 -13.04 -3.63 10.11
N GLN A 148 -12.02 -3.35 10.92
CA GLN A 148 -12.12 -2.45 12.08
C GLN A 148 -12.39 -1.00 11.68
N ALA A 149 -11.93 -0.58 10.50
CA ALA A 149 -12.22 0.72 9.94
C ALA A 149 -13.61 0.80 9.27
N GLY A 150 -14.38 -0.30 9.21
CA GLY A 150 -15.66 -0.36 8.51
C GLY A 150 -15.53 -0.21 6.99
N ILE A 151 -14.37 -0.56 6.43
CA ILE A 151 -14.06 -0.47 5.00
C ILE A 151 -14.39 -1.81 4.35
N GLU A 152 -15.41 -1.81 3.50
CA GLU A 152 -15.76 -2.95 2.66
C GLU A 152 -15.01 -2.88 1.34
N LEU A 153 -14.19 -3.89 1.02
CA LEU A 153 -13.43 -3.97 -0.22
C LEU A 153 -14.18 -4.81 -1.26
N ILE A 154 -14.31 -4.27 -2.47
CA ILE A 154 -14.94 -4.92 -3.62
C ILE A 154 -13.87 -5.23 -4.66
N GLN A 155 -13.90 -6.44 -5.21
CA GLN A 155 -13.03 -6.82 -6.31
C GLN A 155 -13.53 -6.21 -7.63
N VAL A 156 -12.65 -5.52 -8.34
CA VAL A 156 -12.93 -4.75 -9.54
C VAL A 156 -11.95 -5.13 -10.65
N MET A 157 -12.44 -5.23 -11.89
CA MET A 157 -11.61 -5.47 -13.05
C MET A 157 -10.83 -4.21 -13.45
N ARG A 158 -9.61 -4.40 -13.96
CA ARG A 158 -8.71 -3.27 -14.26
C ARG A 158 -9.24 -2.37 -15.36
N GLU A 159 -9.87 -2.97 -16.38
CA GLU A 159 -10.53 -2.25 -17.47
C GLU A 159 -11.64 -1.29 -16.98
N ASP A 160 -12.35 -1.66 -15.91
CA ASP A 160 -13.51 -0.91 -15.44
C ASP A 160 -13.15 0.33 -14.62
N ILE A 161 -11.92 0.44 -14.12
CA ILE A 161 -11.45 1.63 -13.38
C ILE A 161 -11.69 2.90 -14.20
N LYS A 162 -11.47 2.85 -15.52
CA LYS A 162 -11.66 4.01 -16.40
C LYS A 162 -13.14 4.42 -16.48
N ASN A 163 -14.05 3.45 -16.50
CA ASN A 163 -15.48 3.69 -16.56
C ASN A 163 -16.02 4.20 -15.22
N ILE A 164 -15.55 3.63 -14.09
CA ILE A 164 -15.84 4.16 -12.75
C ILE A 164 -15.39 5.62 -12.64
N LYS A 165 -14.17 5.94 -13.06
CA LYS A 165 -13.66 7.33 -13.05
C LYS A 165 -14.46 8.30 -13.94
N LYS A 166 -15.08 7.78 -15.00
CA LYS A 166 -16.00 8.55 -15.87
C LYS A 166 -17.41 8.66 -15.30
N ARG A 167 -17.67 8.10 -14.12
CA ARG A 167 -18.99 8.04 -13.48
C ARG A 167 -20.00 7.28 -14.36
N ASP A 168 -19.56 6.21 -15.02
CA ASP A 168 -20.46 5.35 -15.79
C ASP A 168 -21.43 4.60 -14.86
N LEU A 169 -22.74 4.86 -15.00
CA LEU A 169 -23.76 4.33 -14.10
C LEU A 169 -23.81 2.79 -14.15
N SER A 170 -23.81 2.20 -15.34
CA SER A 170 -23.94 0.76 -15.53
C SER A 170 -22.80 0.00 -14.87
N THR A 171 -21.56 0.45 -15.11
CA THR A 171 -20.36 -0.14 -14.51
C THR A 171 -20.39 -0.02 -12.99
N ILE A 172 -20.79 1.13 -12.46
CA ILE A 172 -20.82 1.35 -11.00
C ILE A 172 -21.88 0.46 -10.34
N GLU A 173 -23.10 0.42 -10.88
CA GLU A 173 -24.20 -0.39 -10.33
C GLU A 173 -23.91 -1.89 -10.40
N GLN A 174 -23.16 -2.36 -11.40
CA GLN A 174 -22.69 -3.75 -11.46
C GLN A 174 -21.88 -4.12 -10.21
N TYR A 175 -21.01 -3.23 -9.73
CA TYR A 175 -20.18 -3.49 -8.54
C TYR A 175 -20.91 -3.21 -7.23
N LEU A 176 -21.87 -2.27 -7.21
CA LEU A 176 -22.59 -1.96 -5.98
C LEU A 176 -23.72 -2.96 -5.66
N ASN A 177 -24.25 -3.67 -6.66
CA ASN A 177 -25.35 -4.63 -6.47
C ASN A 177 -24.91 -6.11 -6.46
N ALA A 178 -23.62 -6.38 -6.68
CA ALA A 178 -23.01 -7.70 -6.48
C ALA A 178 -22.84 -7.99 -4.98
#